data_AF-A0AAN6BX06-F1
#
_entry.id   AF-A0AAN6BX06-F1
#
_cell.length_a   1.000
_cell.length_b   1.000
_cell.length_c   1.000
_cell.angle_alpha   90.00
_cell.angle_beta   90.00
_cell.angle_gamma   90.00
#
_symmetry.space_group_name_H-M   'P 1'
#
loop_
_entity.id
_entity.type
_entity.pdbx_description
1 polymer ?
#
loop_
_entity_poly.entity_id
_entity_poly.type
_entity_poly.pdbx_seq_one_letter_code
_entity_poly.pdbx_strand_id
1 'polypeptide(L)'
;MGEHTNYNILMFFEKRPAEASSRKVWFRWRGTKSHGSFQKYRGDDNHGWVKFLGDCRIEVWFDKLRVRLDAQKGRGMGENSKHSVVRFWENWHDYDDKGIDLLDTSKLFPDW
;
A
#
# COMPACT_ATOMS: atom_id res chain seq x y z
N MET A 1 -26.51 9.08 -10.65
CA MET A 1 -25.67 8.81 -9.46
C MET A 1 -24.51 7.97 -9.94
N GLY A 2 -23.29 8.51 -9.98
CA GLY A 2 -22.14 7.81 -10.58
C GLY A 2 -21.76 6.59 -9.75
N GLU A 3 -21.52 5.46 -10.39
CA GLU A 3 -21.03 4.26 -9.72
C GLU A 3 -19.60 4.48 -9.25
N HIS A 4 -19.39 4.45 -7.93
CA HIS A 4 -18.07 4.64 -7.33
C HIS A 4 -17.35 3.29 -7.21
N THR A 5 -16.18 3.18 -7.85
CA THR A 5 -15.29 2.04 -7.61
C THR A 5 -14.49 2.27 -6.34
N ASN A 6 -14.65 1.37 -5.37
CA ASN A 6 -13.90 1.42 -4.13
C ASN A 6 -12.67 0.51 -4.20
N TYR A 7 -11.53 1.03 -3.79
CA TYR A 7 -10.29 0.29 -3.65
C TYR A 7 -9.85 0.34 -2.18
N ASN A 8 -9.43 -0.80 -1.64
CA ASN A 8 -8.74 -0.88 -0.36
C ASN A 8 -7.32 -1.39 -0.62
N ILE A 9 -6.33 -0.55 -0.39
CA ILE A 9 -4.93 -0.80 -0.78
C ILE A 9 -4.04 -0.64 0.45
N LEU A 10 -3.21 -1.66 0.69
CA LEU A 10 -2.09 -1.63 1.62
C LEU A 10 -0.82 -1.39 0.81
N MET A 11 -0.03 -0.41 1.21
CA MET A 11 1.27 -0.10 0.59
C MET A 11 2.39 -0.43 1.57
N PHE A 12 3.35 -1.23 1.13
CA PHE A 12 4.53 -1.60 1.90
C PHE A 12 5.79 -0.99 1.28
N PHE A 13 6.51 -0.20 2.08
CA PHE A 13 7.78 0.40 1.71
C PHE A 13 8.90 -0.35 2.42
N GLU A 14 9.82 -0.96 1.67
CA GLU A 14 10.98 -1.68 2.24
C GLU A 14 11.88 -0.75 3.05
N LYS A 15 12.07 0.48 2.54
CA LYS A 15 12.81 1.52 3.24
C LYS A 15 11.85 2.65 3.59
N ARG A 16 11.89 3.07 4.85
CA ARG A 16 11.11 4.22 5.32
C ARG A 16 11.42 5.46 4.47
N PRO A 17 10.43 6.06 3.79
CA PRO A 17 10.62 7.35 3.14
C PRO A 17 10.73 8.42 4.23
N ALA A 18 11.95 8.83 4.54
CA ALA A 18 12.23 9.75 5.64
C ALA A 18 12.22 11.23 5.20
N GLU A 19 12.26 11.52 3.90
CA GLU A 19 12.45 12.88 3.38
C GLU A 19 11.49 13.19 2.22
N ALA A 20 11.03 14.44 2.16
CA ALA A 20 10.33 14.96 0.99
C ALA A 20 11.28 14.91 -0.20
N SER A 21 10.83 14.27 -1.28
CA SER A 21 11.66 14.07 -2.46
C SER A 21 10.78 13.88 -3.68
N SER A 22 11.12 14.58 -4.75
CA SER A 22 10.56 14.35 -6.09
C SER A 22 11.04 13.01 -6.70
N ARG A 23 11.95 12.30 -6.01
CA ARG A 23 12.38 10.95 -6.41
C ARG A 23 11.25 9.95 -6.19
N LYS A 24 11.17 9.00 -7.11
CA LYS A 24 10.26 7.87 -7.00
C LYS A 24 10.73 6.94 -5.89
N VAL A 25 9.87 6.72 -4.91
CA VAL A 25 10.02 5.69 -3.88
C VAL A 25 9.16 4.52 -4.29
N TRP A 26 9.80 3.36 -4.47
CA TRP A 26 9.12 2.13 -4.87
C TRP A 26 8.46 1.46 -3.67
N PHE A 27 7.33 0.81 -3.91
CA PHE A 27 6.61 0.03 -2.91
C PHE A 27 5.99 -1.22 -3.54
N ARG A 28 5.72 -2.20 -2.69
CA ARG A 28 4.82 -3.31 -2.98
C ARG A 28 3.43 -2.97 -2.46
N TRP A 29 2.40 -3.50 -3.09
CA TRP A 29 1.04 -3.30 -2.60
C TRP A 29 0.17 -4.55 -2.71
N ARG A 30 -0.84 -4.60 -1.86
CA ARG A 30 -1.87 -5.63 -1.85
C ARG A 30 -3.21 -4.99 -1.60
N GLY A 31 -4.32 -5.63 -1.99
CA GLY A 31 -5.61 -5.01 -1.77
C GLY A 31 -6.81 -5.64 -2.45
N THR A 32 -7.91 -4.89 -2.44
CA THR A 32 -9.18 -5.26 -3.06
C THR A 32 -9.73 -4.15 -3.90
N LYS A 33 -10.51 -4.56 -4.90
CA LYS A 33 -11.47 -3.70 -5.61
C LYS A 33 -12.87 -4.22 -5.33
N SER A 34 -13.74 -3.35 -4.83
CA SER A 34 -15.17 -3.61 -4.61
C SER A 34 -15.98 -2.76 -5.58
N HIS A 35 -16.09 -3.24 -6.83
CA HIS A 35 -17.06 -2.78 -7.83
C HIS A 35 -17.11 -3.74 -9.03
N GLY A 36 -18.31 -4.20 -9.41
CA GLY A 36 -18.49 -5.27 -10.38
C GLY A 36 -18.06 -6.62 -9.78
N SER A 37 -17.09 -7.30 -10.38
CA SER A 37 -16.47 -8.47 -9.79
C SER A 37 -15.49 -8.08 -8.68
N PHE A 38 -15.67 -8.63 -7.49
CA PHE A 38 -14.72 -8.48 -6.41
C PHE A 38 -13.37 -9.09 -6.82
N GLN A 39 -12.31 -8.28 -6.79
CA GLN A 39 -10.97 -8.70 -7.15
C GLN A 39 -10.03 -8.51 -5.96
N LYS A 40 -9.27 -9.56 -5.63
CA LYS A 40 -8.15 -9.50 -4.68
C LYS A 40 -6.84 -9.41 -5.46
N TYR A 41 -6.01 -8.43 -5.12
CA TYR A 41 -4.64 -8.28 -5.59
C TYR A 41 -3.73 -8.87 -4.52
N ARG A 42 -3.28 -10.09 -4.78
CA ARG A 42 -2.49 -10.93 -3.86
C ARG A 42 -1.01 -10.95 -4.23
N GLY A 43 -0.22 -11.47 -3.31
CA GLY A 43 1.21 -11.71 -3.49
C GLY A 43 2.02 -10.43 -3.63
N ASP A 44 3.26 -10.60 -4.07
CA ASP A 44 4.28 -9.55 -4.08
C ASP A 44 4.55 -8.95 -5.47
N ASP A 45 3.88 -9.46 -6.49
CA ASP A 45 4.02 -9.02 -7.89
C ASP A 45 3.22 -7.73 -8.20
N ASN A 46 2.65 -7.06 -7.19
CA ASN A 46 2.01 -5.76 -7.40
C ASN A 46 2.93 -4.66 -6.88
N HIS A 47 3.34 -3.78 -7.80
CA HIS A 47 4.31 -2.73 -7.54
C HIS A 47 3.73 -1.33 -7.80
N GLY A 48 4.38 -0.35 -7.19
CA GLY A 48 4.06 1.04 -7.46
C GLY A 48 5.21 1.94 -7.10
N TRP A 49 5.04 3.20 -7.43
CA TRP A 49 5.93 4.23 -6.93
C TRP A 49 5.13 5.43 -6.46
N VAL A 50 5.69 6.12 -5.47
CA VAL A 50 5.16 7.37 -4.94
C VAL A 50 6.25 8.44 -4.99
N LYS A 51 5.87 9.68 -5.24
CA LYS A 51 6.71 10.86 -4.99
C LYS A 51 6.08 11.67 -3.87
N PHE A 52 6.91 12.09 -2.93
CA PHE A 52 6.49 12.95 -1.83
C PHE A 52 6.74 14.40 -2.22
N LEU A 53 5.68 15.10 -2.60
CA LEU A 53 5.77 16.44 -3.19
C LEU A 53 5.89 17.57 -2.15
N GLY A 54 5.85 17.25 -0.86
CA GLY A 54 5.72 18.23 0.23
C GLY A 54 4.26 18.57 0.52
N ASP A 55 4.00 19.34 1.58
CA ASP A 55 2.64 19.80 1.98
C ASP A 55 1.59 18.69 2.12
N CYS A 56 2.03 17.51 2.57
CA CYS A 56 1.21 16.29 2.64
C CYS A 56 0.58 15.89 1.30
N ARG A 57 1.21 16.25 0.17
CA ARG A 57 0.85 15.86 -1.18
C ARG A 57 1.74 14.74 -1.67
N ILE A 58 1.13 13.79 -2.36
CA ILE A 58 1.82 12.69 -3.03
C ILE A 58 1.31 12.53 -4.46
N GLU A 59 2.21 12.12 -5.33
CA GLU A 59 1.89 11.57 -6.64
C GLU A 59 2.15 10.06 -6.56
N VAL A 60 1.16 9.23 -6.83
CA VAL A 60 1.26 7.77 -6.70
C VAL A 60 0.82 7.08 -7.98
N TRP A 61 1.50 5.99 -8.33
CA TRP A 61 1.16 5.13 -9.46
C TRP A 61 1.09 3.67 -9.03
N PHE A 62 0.05 2.97 -9.50
CA PHE A 62 -0.17 1.54 -9.30
C PHE A 62 -0.09 0.84 -10.65
N ASP A 63 0.80 -0.15 -10.75
CA ASP A 63 1.10 -0.88 -11.98
C ASP A 63 -0.11 -1.64 -12.56
N LYS A 64 -0.72 -2.55 -11.80
CA LYS A 64 -1.81 -3.42 -12.26
C LYS A 64 -3.12 -2.68 -12.41
N LEU A 65 -3.31 -1.60 -11.66
CA LEU A 65 -4.47 -0.71 -11.83
C LEU A 65 -4.28 0.23 -13.02
N ARG A 66 -3.03 0.45 -13.48
CA ARG A 66 -2.67 1.45 -14.50
C ARG A 66 -3.22 2.85 -14.19
N VAL A 67 -3.25 3.19 -12.90
CA VAL A 67 -3.82 4.45 -12.41
C VAL A 67 -2.71 5.29 -11.77
N ARG A 68 -2.72 6.58 -12.09
CA ARG A 68 -1.90 7.61 -11.43
C ARG A 68 -2.84 8.56 -10.68
N LEU A 69 -2.52 8.84 -9.43
CA LEU A 69 -3.32 9.70 -8.56
C LEU A 69 -2.43 10.80 -7.98
N ASP A 70 -3.00 11.99 -7.88
CA ASP A 70 -2.49 13.06 -7.03
C ASP A 70 -3.37 13.11 -5.78
N ALA A 71 -2.77 12.79 -4.63
CA ALA A 71 -3.46 12.76 -3.35
C ALA A 71 -2.91 13.84 -2.42
N GLN A 72 -3.79 14.49 -1.68
CA GLN A 72 -3.45 15.44 -0.64
C GLN A 72 -4.14 15.02 0.65
N LYS A 73 -3.40 15.00 1.77
CA LYS A 73 -4.00 14.77 3.08
C LYS A 73 -5.08 15.83 3.34
N GLY A 74 -6.31 15.38 3.56
CA GLY A 74 -7.43 16.28 3.87
C GLY A 74 -7.25 16.98 5.22
N ARG A 75 -7.77 18.22 5.33
CA ARG A 75 -7.86 18.91 6.63
C ARG A 75 -8.75 18.09 7.56
N GLY A 76 -8.23 17.68 8.72
CA GLY A 76 -8.97 16.90 9.72
C GLY A 76 -8.56 15.43 9.87
N MET A 77 -7.64 14.91 9.05
CA MET A 77 -6.93 13.66 9.38
C MET A 77 -5.92 13.93 10.50
N GLY A 78 -6.41 14.00 11.73
CA GLY A 78 -5.57 13.98 12.93
C GLY A 78 -4.68 12.75 12.95
N GLU A 79 -3.47 12.88 13.47
CA GLU A 79 -2.43 11.84 13.52
C GLU A 79 -2.77 10.65 14.44
N ASN A 80 -4.01 10.59 14.94
CA ASN A 80 -4.44 9.73 16.05
C ASN A 80 -5.20 8.47 15.63
N SER A 81 -5.35 8.16 14.34
CA SER A 81 -5.57 6.77 13.97
C SER A 81 -4.29 6.02 14.31
N LYS A 82 -4.21 5.43 15.51
CA LYS A 82 -3.16 4.49 15.91
C LYS A 82 -3.14 3.37 14.89
N HIS A 83 -2.34 3.54 13.83
CA HIS A 83 -2.13 2.53 12.81
C HIS A 83 -1.38 1.41 13.50
N SER A 84 -2.12 0.37 13.90
CA SER A 84 -1.53 -0.82 14.51
C SER A 84 -0.72 -1.54 13.44
N VAL A 85 0.60 -1.59 13.64
CA VAL A 85 1.51 -2.35 12.78
C VAL A 85 1.09 -3.82 12.75
N VAL A 86 0.62 -4.36 13.88
CA VAL A 86 0.08 -5.71 13.96
C VAL A 86 -1.11 -5.89 13.02
N ARG A 87 -2.10 -4.99 13.07
CA ARG A 87 -3.26 -5.05 12.15
C ARG A 87 -2.87 -4.86 10.70
N PHE A 88 -1.84 -4.06 10.41
CA PHE A 88 -1.34 -3.94 9.05
C PHE A 88 -0.83 -5.29 8.54
N TRP A 89 -0.01 -5.99 9.32
CA TRP A 89 0.52 -7.30 8.94
C TRP A 89 -0.56 -8.37 8.86
N GLU A 90 -1.50 -8.42 9.81
CA GLU A 90 -2.66 -9.31 9.73
C GLU A 90 -3.42 -9.12 8.41
N ASN A 91 -3.76 -7.87 8.08
CA ASN A 91 -4.45 -7.55 6.84
C ASN A 91 -3.57 -7.81 5.60
N TRP A 92 -2.24 -7.66 5.71
CA TRP A 92 -1.31 -7.91 4.61
C TRP A 92 -1.26 -9.40 4.26
N HIS A 93 -1.22 -10.26 5.27
CA HIS A 93 -1.15 -11.72 5.14
C HIS A 93 -2.46 -12.34 4.63
N ASP A 94 -3.61 -11.69 4.81
CA ASP A 94 -4.87 -12.08 4.15
C ASP A 94 -4.80 -12.10 2.61
N TYR A 95 -3.76 -11.44 2.06
CA TYR A 95 -3.46 -11.38 0.64
C TYR A 95 -2.23 -12.20 0.24
N ASP A 96 -1.69 -13.04 1.11
CA ASP A 96 -0.70 -14.06 0.74
C ASP A 96 -1.28 -14.97 -0.36
N ASP A 97 -0.43 -15.38 -1.30
CA ASP A 97 -0.87 -16.32 -2.33
C ASP A 97 -1.08 -17.69 -1.69
N LYS A 98 -2.24 -18.30 -1.95
CA LYS A 98 -2.64 -19.60 -1.35
C LYS A 98 -1.63 -20.74 -1.61
N GLY A 99 -0.70 -20.58 -2.55
CA GLY A 99 0.34 -21.56 -2.89
C GLY A 99 1.75 -21.20 -2.42
N ILE A 100 2.04 -19.95 -2.09
CA ILE A 100 3.38 -19.47 -1.69
C ILE A 100 3.16 -18.21 -0.85
N ASP A 101 3.17 -18.36 0.47
CA ASP A 101 3.66 -17.34 1.42
C ASP A 101 3.45 -17.83 2.88
N LEU A 102 3.92 -19.04 3.18
CA LEU A 102 4.60 -19.22 4.46
C LEU A 102 6.01 -18.67 4.24
N LEU A 103 6.11 -17.34 4.23
CA LEU A 103 7.39 -16.64 4.25
C LEU A 103 8.15 -17.16 5.46
N ASP A 104 9.12 -18.02 5.14
CA ASP A 104 10.33 -18.35 5.87
C ASP A 104 10.61 -17.32 6.97
N THR A 105 10.05 -17.58 8.15
CA THR A 105 10.11 -16.70 9.33
C THR A 105 11.55 -16.51 9.81
N SER A 106 12.49 -17.31 9.30
CA SER A 106 13.93 -17.15 9.49
C SER A 106 14.50 -15.84 8.92
N LYS A 107 13.77 -15.15 8.02
CA LYS A 107 14.20 -13.86 7.45
C LYS A 107 13.56 -12.63 8.09
N LEU A 108 12.59 -12.81 8.98
CA LEU A 108 11.86 -11.71 9.62
C LEU A 108 12.46 -11.25 10.96
N PHE A 109 13.41 -12.01 11.51
CA PHE A 109 14.22 -11.59 12.64
C PHE A 109 15.68 -11.49 12.20
N PRO A 110 16.23 -10.29 11.99
CA PRO A 110 17.68 -10.16 11.96
C PRO A 110 18.19 -10.45 13.38
N ASP A 111 19.17 -11.35 13.49
CA ASP A 111 19.94 -11.57 14.72
C ASP A 111 20.70 -10.29 15.07
N TRP A 112 20.11 -9.43 15.91
CA TRP A 112 20.80 -8.46 16.76
C TRP A 112 19.90 -7.98 17.91
#